data_AF-A0A926I9V6-F1
#
_entry.id   AF-A0A926I9V6-F1
#
_cell.length_a   1.000
_cell.length_b   1.000
_cell.length_c   1.000
_cell.angle_alpha   90.00
_cell.angle_beta   90.00
_cell.angle_gamma   90.00
#
_symmetry.space_group_name_H-M   'P 1'
#
loop_
_entity.id
_entity.type
_entity.pdbx_description
1 polymer ?
#
loop_
_entity_poly.entity_id
_entity_poly.type
_entity_poly.pdbx_seq_one_letter_code
_entity_poly.pdbx_strand_id
1 'polypeptide(L)'
;MTSFYVHICEKGHVKTDFRRVKAGQVCSECGSSLLDSCPACGQLIKKWYYYGSVPRGPKAESVKRPDSCTRCGRLFPWSVRKPNGFQNKDR
;
A
#
# COMPACT_ATOMS: atom_id res chain seq x y z
N MET A 1 4.04 -22.86 -2.84
CA MET A 1 2.92 -21.91 -2.70
C MET A 1 3.51 -20.55 -2.37
N THR A 2 3.20 -19.51 -3.12
CA THR A 2 3.81 -18.18 -2.91
C THR A 2 2.72 -17.16 -2.59
N SER A 3 2.87 -16.50 -1.44
CA SER A 3 2.02 -15.37 -1.07
C SER A 3 2.72 -14.07 -1.41
N PHE A 4 1.97 -13.11 -1.95
CA PHE A 4 2.44 -11.74 -2.17
C PHE A 4 1.62 -10.79 -1.31
N TYR A 5 2.27 -9.74 -0.86
CA TYR A 5 1.74 -8.68 -0.02
C TYR A 5 1.92 -7.36 -0.73
N VAL A 6 0.95 -6.47 -0.52
CA VAL A 6 1.09 -5.08 -0.95
C VAL A 6 1.76 -4.29 0.17
N HIS A 7 2.77 -3.51 -0.18
CA HIS A 7 3.43 -2.56 0.70
C HIS A 7 3.11 -1.17 0.18
N ILE A 8 2.54 -0.33 1.03
CA ILE A 8 2.11 1.01 0.65
C ILE A 8 2.68 1.96 1.68
N CYS A 9 3.44 2.96 1.25
CA CYS A 9 3.98 3.94 2.19
C CYS A 9 2.92 4.95 2.62
N GLU A 10 3.18 5.70 3.69
CA GLU A 10 2.26 6.74 4.17
C GLU A 10 1.98 7.85 3.14
N LYS A 11 2.89 8.07 2.18
CA LYS A 11 2.65 8.97 1.04
C LYS A 11 1.86 8.31 -0.09
N GLY A 12 1.79 6.99 -0.10
CA GLY A 12 0.93 6.26 -1.00
C GLY A 12 1.59 5.53 -2.17
N HIS A 13 2.92 5.44 -2.21
CA HIS A 13 3.63 4.64 -3.20
C HIS A 13 3.39 3.17 -2.95
N VAL A 14 2.97 2.46 -4.00
CA VAL A 14 2.62 1.06 -3.96
C VAL A 14 3.82 0.23 -4.38
N LYS A 15 4.10 -0.83 -3.64
CA LYS A 15 5.09 -1.87 -3.95
C LYS A 15 4.47 -3.23 -3.64
N THR A 16 4.92 -4.26 -4.32
CA THR A 16 4.50 -5.63 -4.05
C THR A 16 5.73 -6.46 -3.73
N ASP A 17 5.61 -7.32 -2.73
CA ASP A 17 6.71 -8.20 -2.32
C ASP A 17 6.13 -9.51 -1.77
N PHE A 18 6.93 -10.57 -1.73
CA PHE A 18 6.53 -11.85 -1.14
C PHE A 18 6.81 -11.91 0.36
N ARG A 19 7.53 -10.92 0.90
CA ARG A 19 7.81 -10.76 2.32
C ARG A 19 6.88 -9.72 2.93
N ARG A 20 6.72 -9.77 4.25
CA ARG A 20 6.01 -8.73 5.02
C ARG A 20 6.91 -7.52 5.25
N VAL A 21 6.32 -6.37 5.51
CA VAL A 21 7.08 -5.18 5.93
C VAL A 21 7.65 -5.41 7.32
N LYS A 22 8.95 -5.17 7.48
CA LYS A 22 9.63 -5.19 8.78
C LYS A 22 9.65 -3.80 9.41
N ALA A 23 9.70 -3.72 10.73
CA ALA A 23 9.93 -2.46 11.43
C ALA A 23 11.23 -1.81 10.93
N GLY A 24 11.17 -0.53 10.55
CA GLY A 24 12.29 0.22 9.96
C GLY A 24 12.40 0.15 8.43
N GLN A 25 11.55 -0.61 7.74
CA GLN A 25 11.47 -0.54 6.28
C GLN A 25 10.79 0.77 5.84
N VAL A 26 11.52 1.54 5.04
CA VAL A 26 11.06 2.81 4.47
C VAL A 26 10.92 2.72 2.96
N CYS A 27 10.09 3.59 2.40
CA CYS A 27 9.93 3.72 0.97
C CYS A 27 11.20 4.31 0.34
N SER A 28 11.78 3.61 -0.63
CA SER A 28 12.97 4.09 -1.35
C SER A 28 12.73 5.39 -2.13
N GLU A 29 11.48 5.69 -2.48
CA GLU A 29 11.13 6.88 -3.26
C GLU A 29 10.91 8.14 -2.41
N CYS A 30 10.47 7.98 -1.16
CA CYS A 30 10.04 9.14 -0.36
C CYS A 30 10.46 9.11 1.11
N GLY A 31 11.10 8.03 1.57
CA GLY A 31 11.60 7.87 2.93
C GLY A 31 10.53 7.59 4.00
N SER A 32 9.24 7.58 3.65
CA SER A 32 8.16 7.31 4.62
C SER A 32 8.04 5.83 4.97
N SER A 33 7.47 5.54 6.14
CA SER A 33 7.27 4.18 6.62
C SER A 33 6.40 3.37 5.65
N LEU A 34 6.82 2.15 5.35
CA LEU A 34 6.01 1.20 4.59
C LEU A 34 4.98 0.55 5.50
N LEU A 35 3.79 0.30 4.95
CA LEU A 35 2.70 -0.38 5.62
C LEU A 35 2.22 -1.53 4.72
N ASP A 36 2.12 -2.73 5.28
CA ASP A 36 1.48 -3.87 4.61
C ASP A 36 0.15 -4.28 5.26
N SER A 37 -0.18 -3.60 6.35
CA SER A 37 -1.29 -3.89 7.25
C SER A 37 -1.87 -2.59 7.77
N CYS A 38 -3.14 -2.64 8.18
CA CYS A 38 -3.81 -1.54 8.82
C CYS A 38 -3.17 -1.27 10.18
N PRO A 39 -2.68 -0.04 10.45
CA PRO A 39 -2.08 0.29 11.74
C PRO A 39 -3.09 0.28 12.90
N ALA A 40 -4.39 0.29 12.61
CA ALA A 40 -5.43 0.33 13.63
C ALA A 40 -5.99 -1.04 14.04
N CYS A 41 -6.06 -1.99 13.11
CA CYS A 41 -6.64 -3.32 13.38
C CYS A 41 -5.71 -4.48 12.99
N GLY A 42 -4.52 -4.21 12.45
CA GLY A 42 -3.57 -5.21 12.00
C GLY A 42 -3.97 -5.96 10.71
N GLN A 43 -5.11 -5.63 10.10
CA GLN A 43 -5.58 -6.32 8.90
C GLN A 43 -4.66 -6.06 7.72
N LEU A 44 -4.22 -7.13 7.04
CA LEU A 44 -3.55 -7.07 5.75
C LEU A 44 -4.26 -6.15 4.77
N ILE A 45 -3.52 -5.22 4.13
CA ILE A 45 -4.10 -4.33 3.12
C ILE A 45 -4.57 -5.16 1.92
N LYS A 46 -3.66 -5.97 1.38
CA LYS A 46 -3.97 -6.95 0.33
C LYS A 46 -2.94 -8.07 0.33
N LYS A 47 -3.44 -9.29 0.15
CA LYS A 47 -2.66 -10.51 -0.01
C LYS A 47 -3.12 -11.21 -1.28
N TRP A 48 -2.16 -11.65 -2.09
CA TRP A 48 -2.42 -12.57 -3.20
C TRP A 48 -1.86 -13.93 -2.87
N TYR A 49 -2.56 -14.93 -3.36
CA TYR A 49 -2.19 -16.33 -3.21
C TYR A 49 -2.09 -16.96 -4.59
N TYR A 50 -0.91 -17.43 -4.95
CA TYR A 50 -0.68 -18.07 -6.24
C TYR A 50 -0.35 -19.55 -6.04
N TYR A 51 -1.06 -20.39 -6.79
CA TYR A 51 -0.71 -21.78 -6.98
C TYR A 51 0.40 -21.87 -8.03
N GLY A 52 1.62 -22.19 -7.57
CA GLY A 52 2.82 -22.26 -8.41
C GLY A 52 3.89 -21.23 -8.03
N SER A 53 5.04 -21.29 -8.70
CA SER A 53 6.15 -20.36 -8.55
C SER A 53 5.97 -19.18 -9.51
N VAL A 54 5.34 -18.11 -9.02
CA VAL A 54 5.25 -16.84 -9.76
C VAL A 54 6.47 -15.98 -9.38
N PRO A 55 7.47 -15.81 -10.26
CA PRO A 55 8.73 -15.17 -9.88
C PRO A 55 8.61 -13.65 -9.65
N ARG A 56 7.62 -12.98 -10.27
CA ARG A 56 7.49 -11.51 -10.23
C ARG A 56 6.26 -10.96 -9.49
N GLY A 57 5.36 -11.83 -9.03
CA GLY A 57 4.14 -11.41 -8.34
C GLY A 57 3.26 -10.43 -9.14
N PRO A 58 2.26 -9.82 -8.50
CA PRO A 58 1.44 -8.77 -9.11
C PRO A 58 2.24 -7.48 -9.25
N LYS A 59 2.08 -6.77 -10.38
CA LYS A 59 2.70 -5.45 -10.60
C LYS A 59 2.06 -4.41 -9.69
N ALA A 60 2.88 -3.60 -9.02
CA ALA A 60 2.41 -2.55 -8.12
C ALA A 60 1.49 -1.53 -8.81
N GLU A 61 1.76 -1.21 -10.08
CA GLU A 61 0.98 -0.29 -10.91
C GLU A 61 -0.47 -0.77 -11.10
N SER A 62 -0.66 -2.09 -11.17
CA SER A 62 -1.97 -2.72 -11.34
C SER A 62 -2.73 -2.86 -10.02
N VAL A 63 -2.08 -2.59 -8.88
CA VAL A 63 -2.72 -2.70 -7.57
C VAL A 63 -3.46 -1.40 -7.26
N LYS A 64 -4.79 -1.46 -7.32
CA LYS A 64 -5.62 -0.39 -6.79
C LYS A 64 -5.46 -0.30 -5.27
N ARG A 65 -4.83 0.77 -4.81
CA ARG A 65 -4.63 1.09 -3.40
C ARG A 65 -5.98 1.41 -2.74
N PRO A 66 -6.35 0.76 -1.64
CA PRO A 66 -7.57 1.11 -0.91
C PRO A 66 -7.39 2.39 -0.10
N ASP A 67 -8.42 3.22 -0.05
CA ASP A 67 -8.45 4.46 0.74
C ASP A 67 -8.77 4.21 2.22
N SER A 68 -9.55 3.17 2.50
CA SER A 68 -9.94 2.75 3.84
C SER A 68 -9.70 1.25 4.05
N CYS A 69 -9.52 0.86 5.31
CA CYS A 69 -9.44 -0.54 5.68
C CYS A 69 -10.81 -1.21 5.55
N THR A 70 -10.88 -2.33 4.82
CA THR A 70 -12.12 -3.10 4.64
C THR A 70 -12.64 -3.74 5.92
N ARG A 71 -11.79 -3.90 6.95
CA ARG A 71 -12.19 -4.53 8.23
C ARG A 71 -12.65 -3.53 9.27
N CYS A 72 -11.91 -2.44 9.50
CA CYS A 72 -12.23 -1.47 10.54
C CYS A 72 -12.78 -0.14 10.01
N GLY A 73 -12.81 0.08 8.69
CA GLY A 73 -13.29 1.31 8.05
C GLY A 73 -12.36 2.52 8.18
N ARG A 74 -11.26 2.43 8.94
CA ARG A 74 -10.34 3.57 9.13
C ARG A 74 -9.63 3.92 7.82
N LEU A 75 -9.56 5.22 7.53
CA LEU A 75 -8.82 5.77 6.41
C LEU A 75 -7.32 5.54 6.58
N PHE A 76 -6.66 5.19 5.48
CA PHE A 76 -5.20 5.08 5.46
C PHE A 76 -4.55 6.47 5.37
N PRO A 77 -3.28 6.61 5.83
CA PRO A 77 -2.60 7.90 5.85
C PRO A 77 -2.51 8.58 4.48
N TRP A 78 -2.36 7.78 3.42
CA TRP A 78 -2.27 8.26 2.03
C TRP A 78 -3.59 8.73 1.43
N SER A 79 -4.73 8.42 2.07
CA SER A 79 -6.06 8.80 1.57
C SER A 79 -6.46 10.19 2.07
N VAL A 80 -6.00 10.56 3.27
CA VAL A 80 -6.26 11.88 3.88
C VAL A 80 -5.43 12.98 3.21
N ARG A 81 -4.32 12.61 2.56
CA ARG A 81 -3.53 13.53 1.74
C ARG A 81 -4.23 13.77 0.41
N LYS A 82 -4.94 14.90 0.30
CA LYS A 82 -5.34 15.41 -1.01
C LYS A 82 -4.07 15.61 -1.87
N PRO A 83 -4.06 15.20 -3.15
CA PRO A 83 -3.06 15.72 -4.07
C PRO A 83 -3.20 17.24 -4.04
N ASN A 84 -2.12 17.92 -3.68
CA ASN A 84 -2.07 19.37 -3.67
C ASN A 84 -2.12 19.81 -5.15
N GLY A 85 -3.32 19.96 -5.69
CA GLY A 85 -3.55 20.04 -7.13
C GLY A 85 -4.99 20.38 -7.47
N PHE A 86 -5.60 21.31 -6.73
CA PHE A 86 -6.65 22.16 -7.27
C PHE A 86 -6.44 23.55 -6.69
N GLN A 87 -5.34 24.21 -7.09
CA GLN A 87 -5.35 25.66 -7.12
C GLN A 87 -6.30 26.02 -8.25
N ASN A 88 -7.34 26.74 -7.88
CA ASN A 88 -8.30 27.37 -8.77
C ASN A 88 -7.53 28.02 -9.93
N LYS A 89 -7.93 27.72 -11.16
CA LYS A 89 -7.62 28.62 -12.27
C LYS A 89 -8.82 29.53 -12.41
N ASP A 90 -8.69 30.70 -11.82
CA ASP A 90 -9.58 31.85 -11.89
C ASP A 90 -10.01 32.19 -13.34
N ARG A 91 -11.20 32.82 -13.40
CA ARG A 91 -11.70 33.75 -14.41
C ARG A 91 -12.69 33.23 -15.46
#